data_AF-A0A956CK76-F1
#
_entry.id   AF-A0A956CK76-F1
#
_cell.length_a   1.000
_cell.length_b   1.000
_cell.length_c   1.000
_cell.angle_alpha   90.00
_cell.angle_beta   90.00
_cell.angle_gamma   90.00
#
_symmetry.space_group_name_H-M   'P 1'
#
loop_
_entity.id
_entity.type
_entity.pdbx_description
1 polymer ?
#
loop_
_entity_poly.entity_id
_entity_poly.type
_entity_poly.pdbx_seq_one_letter_code
_entity_poly.pdbx_strand_id
1 'polypeptide(L)'
;ANEDAVNDEAPTTPSLPPVHLHAQATPPEAPLYLDGEEVPNPFDADLAFGSTHRLEARLAGYRDDHVTVELSKPRRVMLTLKRLPVPKPATTKRAARRATTKSAKSTKRSSGSTNPFVSDNPY
;
A
#
# COMPACT_ATOMS: atom_id res chain seq x y z
N ALA A 1 40.77 -51.40 2.90
CA ALA A 1 40.24 -50.32 3.73
C ALA A 1 39.44 -49.43 2.80
N ASN A 2 38.13 -49.33 3.00
CA ASN A 2 37.27 -48.42 2.25
C ASN A 2 37.21 -47.12 3.05
N GLU A 3 37.73 -46.04 2.48
CA GLU A 3 37.59 -44.69 3.04
C GLU A 3 36.46 -44.00 2.28
N ASP A 4 35.23 -44.16 2.79
CA ASP A 4 34.07 -43.32 2.49
C ASP A 4 34.35 -41.90 2.99
N ALA A 5 35.09 -41.12 2.20
CA ALA A 5 35.17 -39.68 2.38
C ALA A 5 33.87 -39.05 1.87
N VAL A 6 32.92 -38.90 2.80
CA VAL A 6 31.77 -38.00 2.66
C VAL A 6 32.33 -36.58 2.57
N ASN A 7 32.63 -36.13 1.36
CA ASN A 7 32.84 -34.71 1.09
C ASN A 7 31.48 -34.03 1.20
N ASP A 8 31.24 -33.43 2.37
CA ASP A 8 30.35 -32.29 2.60
C ASP A 8 30.85 -31.10 1.76
N GLU A 9 30.80 -31.23 0.43
CA GLU A 9 30.98 -30.10 -0.47
C GLU A 9 29.69 -29.26 -0.34
N ALA A 10 29.70 -28.35 0.64
CA ALA A 10 28.79 -27.22 0.65
C ALA A 10 28.74 -26.66 -0.77
N PRO A 11 27.55 -26.40 -1.35
CA PRO A 11 27.48 -25.90 -2.72
C PRO A 11 28.32 -24.63 -2.78
N THR A 12 29.46 -24.69 -3.48
CA THR A 12 30.32 -23.55 -3.73
C THR A 12 29.55 -22.67 -4.71
N THR A 13 28.63 -21.86 -4.17
CA THR A 13 27.85 -20.90 -4.95
C THR A 13 28.84 -20.10 -5.77
N PRO A 14 28.74 -20.06 -7.11
CA PRO A 14 29.67 -19.30 -7.92
C PRO A 14 29.60 -17.85 -7.44
N SER A 15 30.69 -17.39 -6.80
CA SER A 15 30.80 -16.05 -6.25
C SER A 15 30.94 -15.07 -7.40
N LEU A 16 29.80 -14.74 -8.03
CA LEU A 16 29.72 -13.70 -9.05
C LEU A 16 30.24 -12.38 -8.46
N PRO A 17 30.89 -11.53 -9.27
CA PRO A 17 31.42 -10.26 -8.77
C PRO A 17 30.26 -9.41 -8.24
N PRO A 18 30.43 -8.73 -7.10
CA PRO A 18 29.37 -7.90 -6.55
C PRO A 18 29.07 -6.72 -7.48
N VAL A 19 27.83 -6.27 -7.44
CA VAL A 19 27.30 -5.20 -8.29
C VAL A 19 27.03 -3.97 -7.46
N HIS A 20 27.55 -2.84 -7.93
CA HIS A 20 27.42 -1.56 -7.25
C HIS A 20 26.02 -0.95 -7.39
N LEU A 21 25.38 -0.63 -6.27
CA LEU A 21 24.09 0.06 -6.21
C LEU A 21 24.25 1.41 -5.50
N HIS A 22 23.93 2.47 -6.24
CA HIS A 22 23.83 3.83 -5.69
C HIS A 22 22.37 4.27 -5.69
N ALA A 23 21.76 4.43 -4.52
CA ALA A 23 20.39 4.89 -4.36
C ALA A 23 20.33 6.24 -3.62
N GLN A 24 19.49 7.14 -4.08
CA GLN A 24 19.32 8.46 -3.47
C GLN A 24 17.85 8.85 -3.46
N ALA A 25 17.39 9.48 -2.39
CA ALA A 25 16.06 10.06 -2.31
C ALA A 25 16.11 11.60 -2.25
N THR A 26 15.14 12.25 -2.90
CA THR A 26 14.91 13.69 -2.86
C THR A 26 13.48 13.94 -2.38
N PRO A 27 13.27 14.70 -1.28
CA PRO A 27 14.25 15.46 -0.48
C PRO A 27 15.20 14.59 0.37
N PRO A 28 16.37 15.11 0.80
CA PRO A 28 17.36 14.34 1.56
C PRO A 28 16.89 13.93 2.96
N GLU A 29 15.88 14.62 3.50
CA GLU A 29 15.22 14.31 4.78
C GLU A 29 14.33 13.06 4.73
N ALA A 30 14.11 12.50 3.54
CA ALA A 30 13.31 11.30 3.38
C ALA A 30 14.08 10.04 3.78
N PRO A 31 13.56 9.22 4.71
CA PRO A 31 14.14 7.92 5.00
C PRO A 31 14.01 7.02 3.77
N LEU A 32 15.10 6.33 3.47
CA LEU A 32 15.21 5.34 2.41
C LEU A 32 15.19 3.96 3.04
N TYR A 33 14.49 3.02 2.42
CA TYR A 33 14.40 1.64 2.86
C TYR A 33 14.88 0.72 1.74
N LEU A 34 15.78 -0.20 2.04
CA LEU A 34 16.22 -1.27 1.16
C LEU A 34 15.69 -2.59 1.71
N ASP A 35 14.81 -3.26 0.96
CA ASP A 35 14.14 -4.51 1.39
C ASP A 35 13.39 -4.41 2.72
N GLY A 36 12.99 -3.19 3.09
CA GLY A 36 12.34 -2.89 4.37
C GLY A 36 13.30 -2.53 5.51
N GLU A 37 14.62 -2.56 5.28
CA GLU A 37 15.63 -2.07 6.21
C GLU A 37 15.91 -0.59 5.98
N GLU A 38 15.92 0.23 7.04
CA GLU A 38 16.23 1.65 6.93
C GLU A 38 17.70 1.87 6.62
N VAL A 39 17.99 2.59 5.54
CA VAL A 39 19.34 2.85 5.04
C VAL A 39 19.61 4.35 4.97
N PRO A 40 20.89 4.78 5.05
CA PRO A 40 21.23 6.18 4.87
C PRO A 40 20.88 6.67 3.46
N ASN A 41 20.55 7.96 3.36
CA ASN A 41 20.34 8.65 2.09
C ASN A 41 21.46 9.68 1.87
N PRO A 42 22.33 9.55 0.86
CA PRO A 42 22.36 8.51 -0.18
C PRO A 42 22.90 7.17 0.33
N PHE A 43 22.42 6.08 -0.27
CA PHE A 43 22.87 4.71 -0.06
C PHE A 43 23.82 4.30 -1.18
N ASP A 44 24.97 3.76 -0.80
CA ASP A 44 26.03 3.34 -1.73
C ASP A 44 26.66 2.06 -1.18
N ALA A 45 26.42 0.94 -1.86
CA ALA A 45 26.90 -0.37 -1.43
C ALA A 45 27.05 -1.35 -2.60
N ASP A 46 27.93 -2.32 -2.42
CA ASP A 46 28.10 -3.45 -3.34
C ASP A 46 27.26 -4.63 -2.85
N LEU A 47 26.40 -5.14 -3.74
CA LEU A 47 25.43 -6.20 -3.44
C LEU A 47 25.66 -7.40 -4.35
N ALA A 48 25.03 -8.53 -4.03
CA ALA A 48 25.21 -9.76 -4.81
C ALA A 48 24.72 -9.60 -6.25
N PHE A 49 25.47 -10.10 -7.23
CA PHE A 49 25.01 -10.10 -8.62
C PHE A 49 23.72 -10.91 -8.75
N GLY A 50 22.76 -10.39 -9.50
CA GLY A 50 21.49 -11.05 -9.78
C GLY A 50 20.53 -11.07 -8.60
N SER A 51 20.85 -10.42 -7.47
CA SER A 51 19.89 -10.21 -6.41
C SER A 51 18.87 -9.15 -6.84
N THR A 52 17.63 -9.33 -6.37
CA THR A 52 16.56 -8.36 -6.57
C THR A 52 16.31 -7.65 -5.25
N HIS A 53 16.42 -6.34 -5.27
CA HIS A 53 16.21 -5.50 -4.09
C HIS A 53 15.07 -4.52 -4.35
N ARG A 54 14.30 -4.22 -3.32
CA ARG A 54 13.22 -3.23 -3.35
C ARG A 54 13.66 -1.99 -2.59
N LEU A 55 13.80 -0.89 -3.32
CA LEU A 55 14.05 0.43 -2.72
C LEU A 55 12.72 1.14 -2.51
N GLU A 56 12.54 1.71 -1.33
CA GLU A 56 11.35 2.49 -0.97
C GLU A 56 11.76 3.80 -0.30
N ALA A 57 11.11 4.89 -0.69
CA ALA A 57 11.25 6.17 -0.03
C ALA A 57 9.87 6.58 0.51
N ARG A 58 9.80 6.89 1.82
CA ARG A 58 8.55 7.25 2.49
C ARG A 58 8.78 8.50 3.33
N LEU A 59 7.94 9.52 3.16
CA LEU A 59 8.06 10.75 3.94
C LEU A 59 6.67 11.33 4.21
N ALA A 60 6.43 11.72 5.47
CA ALA A 60 5.15 12.28 5.88
C ALA A 60 4.79 13.54 5.07
N GLY A 61 3.59 13.56 4.48
CA GLY A 61 3.16 14.65 3.60
C GLY A 61 3.66 14.56 2.16
N TYR A 62 4.38 13.49 1.82
CA TYR A 62 4.80 13.15 0.46
C TYR A 62 4.15 11.84 0.01
N ARG A 63 4.14 11.61 -1.31
CA ARG A 63 3.69 10.36 -1.90
C ARG A 63 4.84 9.37 -1.86
N ASP A 64 4.64 8.26 -1.16
CA ASP A 64 5.57 7.14 -1.12
C ASP A 64 5.91 6.66 -2.54
N ASP A 65 7.18 6.38 -2.78
CA ASP A 65 7.68 5.87 -4.04
C ASP A 65 8.52 4.62 -3.80
N HIS A 66 8.44 3.66 -4.72
CA HIS A 66 9.19 2.41 -4.61
C HIS A 66 9.58 1.89 -5.98
N VAL A 67 10.74 1.25 -6.02
CA VAL A 67 11.27 0.64 -7.23
C VAL A 67 11.97 -0.67 -6.91
N THR A 68 11.66 -1.68 -7.69
CA THR A 68 12.37 -2.96 -7.64
C THR A 68 13.51 -2.92 -8.64
N VAL A 69 14.73 -3.19 -8.16
CA VAL A 69 15.94 -3.23 -8.98
C VAL A 69 16.58 -4.60 -8.92
N GLU A 70 16.83 -5.15 -10.10
CA GLU A 70 17.65 -6.35 -10.27
C GLU A 70 19.10 -5.92 -10.50
N LEU A 71 20.01 -6.47 -9.70
CA LEU A 71 21.44 -6.13 -9.72
C LEU A 71 22.22 -7.03 -10.66
N SER A 72 21.80 -7.05 -11.93
CA SER A 72 22.56 -7.68 -13.01
C SER A 72 23.68 -6.77 -13.54
N LYS A 73 23.66 -5.48 -13.21
CA LYS A 73 24.69 -4.49 -13.58
C LYS A 73 24.64 -3.29 -12.63
N PRO A 74 25.72 -2.49 -12.56
CA PRO A 74 25.76 -1.30 -11.73
C PRO A 74 24.58 -0.39 -12.01
N ARG A 75 23.89 0.05 -10.97
CA ARG A 75 22.62 0.77 -11.10
C ARG A 75 22.62 1.99 -10.19
N ARG A 76 22.18 3.12 -10.76
CA ARG A 76 21.91 4.34 -10.00
C ARG A 76 20.42 4.60 -9.98
N VAL A 77 19.86 4.72 -8.79
CA VAL A 77 18.44 4.94 -8.54
C VAL A 77 18.27 6.28 -7.85
N MET A 78 17.35 7.10 -8.37
CA MET A 78 16.97 8.35 -7.76
C MET A 78 15.46 8.38 -7.56
N LEU A 79 15.04 8.38 -6.30
CA LEU A 79 13.64 8.43 -5.87
C LEU A 79 13.26 9.88 -5.59
N THR A 80 12.36 10.44 -6.39
CA THR A 80 11.90 11.82 -6.21
C THR A 80 10.49 11.80 -5.64
N LEU A 81 10.38 12.04 -4.34
CA LEU A 81 9.10 12.10 -3.66
C LEU A 81 8.33 13.35 -4.10
N LYS A 82 7.09 13.14 -4.53
CA LYS A 82 6.17 14.24 -4.85
C LYS A 82 5.37 14.59 -3.61
N ARG A 83 5.43 15.86 -3.19
CA ARG A 83 4.61 16.36 -2.07
C ARG A 83 3.13 16.14 -2.39
N LEU A 84 2.40 15.46 -1.51
CA LEU A 84 0.97 15.31 -1.67
C LEU A 84 0.32 16.64 -1.30
N PRO A 85 -0.62 17.18 -2.12
CA PRO A 85 -1.46 18.26 -1.65
C PRO A 85 -2.22 17.74 -0.43
N VAL A 86 -2.16 18.46 0.69
CA VAL A 86 -2.89 18.11 1.92
C VAL A 86 -4.35 17.90 1.51
N PRO A 87 -4.89 16.67 1.59
CA PRO A 87 -6.29 16.48 1.29
C PRO A 87 -7.06 17.30 2.32
N LYS A 88 -7.87 18.26 1.85
CA LYS A 88 -8.92 18.86 2.69
C LYS A 88 -9.64 17.69 3.37
N PRO A 89 -9.85 17.72 4.70
CA PRO A 89 -10.34 16.55 5.42
C PRO A 89 -11.57 15.99 4.71
N ALA A 90 -11.39 14.84 4.06
CA ALA A 90 -12.49 14.10 3.50
C ALA A 90 -13.35 13.74 4.70
N THR A 91 -14.53 14.34 4.79
CA THR A 91 -15.55 14.04 5.79
C THR A 91 -15.68 12.53 5.87
N THR A 92 -15.21 11.97 6.98
CA THR A 92 -15.28 10.56 7.29
C THR A 92 -16.74 10.15 7.18
N LYS A 93 -17.16 9.55 6.05
CA LYS A 93 -18.32 8.67 6.04
C LYS A 93 -17.88 7.41 6.77
N ARG A 94 -17.79 7.55 8.08
CA ARG A 94 -17.70 6.47 9.06
C ARG A 94 -18.85 5.54 8.70
N ALA A 95 -18.50 4.40 8.13
CA ALA A 95 -19.41 3.30 7.92
C ALA A 95 -19.97 2.93 9.30
N ALA A 96 -21.11 3.52 9.65
CA ALA A 96 -21.91 3.09 10.76
C ALA A 96 -22.53 1.75 10.35
N ARG A 97 -21.73 0.68 10.47
CA ARG A 97 -22.24 -0.66 10.66
C ARG A 97 -22.90 -0.67 12.04
N ARG A 98 -24.15 -0.25 12.10
CA ARG A 98 -25.01 -0.48 13.26
C ARG A 98 -26.37 -0.91 12.74
N ALA A 99 -26.61 -2.20 12.91
CA ALA A 99 -27.89 -2.85 12.72
C ALA A 99 -28.98 -2.11 13.51
N THR A 100 -30.18 -2.00 12.93
CA THR A 100 -31.48 -2.09 13.63
C THR A 100 -32.64 -1.97 12.63
N THR A 101 -33.35 -3.09 12.44
CA THR A 101 -34.83 -3.23 12.50
C THR A 101 -35.73 -2.30 11.67
N LYS A 102 -36.53 -2.94 10.80
CA LYS A 102 -37.96 -2.69 10.49
C LYS A 102 -38.51 -1.28 10.75
N SER A 103 -39.02 -0.63 9.70
CA SER A 103 -40.30 0.11 9.66
C SER A 103 -40.51 0.62 8.23
N ALA A 104 -41.30 -0.08 7.40
CA ALA A 104 -42.72 0.18 7.23
C ALA A 104 -43.03 1.62 6.75
N LYS A 105 -43.43 1.74 5.46
CA LYS A 105 -44.73 2.26 5.02
C LYS A 105 -44.64 2.69 3.55
N SER A 106 -44.64 1.70 2.65
CA SER A 106 -44.93 1.93 1.24
C SER A 106 -46.44 2.04 1.10
N THR A 107 -46.84 3.16 0.54
CA THR A 107 -48.20 3.59 0.24
C THR A 107 -48.82 2.76 -0.89
N LYS A 108 -50.15 2.85 -0.97
CA LYS A 108 -50.97 2.72 -2.19
C LYS A 108 -51.60 1.34 -2.43
N ARG A 109 -52.92 1.29 -2.17
CA ARG A 109 -53.99 0.61 -2.93
C ARG A 109 -55.30 0.74 -2.13
N SER A 110 -56.20 1.63 -2.50
CA SER A 110 -57.20 1.54 -3.58
C SER A 110 -58.51 0.89 -3.13
N SER A 111 -59.60 1.57 -3.50
CA SER A 111 -60.93 1.07 -3.88
C SER A 111 -61.92 0.60 -2.80
N GLY A 112 -63.15 1.13 -2.93
CA GLY A 112 -64.37 0.64 -2.30
C GLY A 112 -64.89 1.59 -1.22
N SER A 113 -65.56 2.69 -1.58
CA SER A 113 -67.03 2.75 -1.75
C SER A 113 -67.80 2.20 -0.55
N THR A 114 -68.41 3.08 0.26
CA THR A 114 -69.83 3.07 0.68
C THR A 114 -70.08 4.25 1.64
N ASN A 115 -70.86 5.24 1.20
CA ASN A 115 -71.48 6.34 1.99
C ASN A 115 -72.55 5.76 2.95
N PRO A 116 -73.35 6.50 3.79
CA PRO A 116 -73.58 7.97 3.85
C PRO A 116 -73.86 8.55 5.27
N PHE A 117 -74.19 9.85 5.33
CA PHE A 117 -74.88 10.55 6.44
C PHE A 117 -73.98 10.79 7.68
N VAL A 118 -73.89 11.98 8.28
CA VAL A 118 -74.96 12.78 8.88
C VAL A 118 -74.56 14.27 8.85
N SER A 119 -75.55 15.08 8.50
CA SER A 119 -75.57 16.55 8.52
C SER A 119 -75.46 17.10 9.95
N ASP A 120 -74.68 18.15 10.15
CA ASP A 120 -74.99 19.20 11.15
C ASP A 120 -74.15 20.44 10.86
N ASN A 121 -74.74 21.42 10.16
CA ASN A 121 -74.18 22.78 10.13
C ASN A 121 -75.33 23.75 10.47
N PRO A 122 -75.54 24.04 11.77
CA PRO A 122 -76.59 24.93 12.21
C PRO A 122 -76.10 26.39 12.17
N TYR A 123 -76.79 27.19 11.34
CA TYR A 123 -76.79 28.67 11.25
C TYR A 123 -75.50 29.40 10.89
#